data_AF-A0A366X8R1-F1
#
_entry.id   AF-A0A366X8R1-F1
#
_cell.length_a   1.000
_cell.length_b   1.000
_cell.length_c   1.000
_cell.angle_alpha   90.00
_cell.angle_beta   90.00
_cell.angle_gamma   90.00
#
_symmetry.space_group_name_H-M   'P 1'
#
loop_
_entity.id
_entity.type
_entity.pdbx_description
1 polymer ?
#
loop_
_entity_poly.entity_id
_entity_poly.type
_entity_poly.pdbx_seq_one_letter_code
_entity_poly.pdbx_strand_id
1 'polypeptide(L)'
;MKLNEQNRVADKRLRRIGNDKRRAFTKRLKSTARARLGRDKIDDQLALWADRQSHWASMRVRPEVVITVNTVRERMVKQLEREVSQSEALSFLVELGVVAMTNRKQTKAP
;
A
#
# COMPACT_ATOMS: atom_id res chain seq x y z
N MET A 1 -33.45 14.97 -11.43
CA MET A 1 -32.51 13.94 -11.94
C MET A 1 -31.06 14.41 -12.10
N LYS A 2 -30.76 15.67 -12.47
CA LYS A 2 -29.38 16.16 -12.72
C LYS A 2 -28.39 16.04 -11.54
N LEU A 3 -28.86 16.15 -10.30
CA LEU A 3 -28.02 16.08 -9.09
C LEU A 3 -27.41 14.67 -8.88
N ASN A 4 -28.12 13.62 -9.29
CA ASN A 4 -27.70 12.24 -9.08
C ASN A 4 -26.62 11.81 -10.08
N GLU A 5 -26.68 12.35 -11.31
CA GLU A 5 -25.68 12.15 -12.35
C GLU A 5 -24.35 12.82 -11.98
N GLN A 6 -24.40 14.05 -11.48
CA GLN A 6 -23.22 14.80 -11.02
C GLN A 6 -22.52 14.12 -9.84
N ASN A 7 -23.29 13.60 -8.88
CA ASN A 7 -22.74 12.82 -7.75
C ASN A 7 -22.07 11.52 -8.21
N ARG A 8 -22.64 10.80 -9.18
CA ARG A 8 -22.03 9.59 -9.76
C ARG A 8 -20.73 9.89 -10.51
N VAL A 9 -20.67 10.98 -11.26
CA VAL A 9 -19.46 11.40 -11.97
C VAL A 9 -18.37 11.83 -10.98
N ALA A 10 -18.72 12.56 -9.92
CA ALA A 10 -17.81 12.94 -8.86
C ALA A 10 -17.24 11.72 -8.12
N ASP A 11 -18.10 10.75 -7.74
CA ASP A 11 -17.69 9.50 -7.10
C ASP A 11 -16.77 8.66 -8.01
N LYS A 12 -17.10 8.52 -9.30
CA LYS A 12 -16.23 7.83 -10.27
C LYS A 12 -14.85 8.50 -10.40
N ARG A 13 -14.80 9.83 -10.37
CA ARG A 13 -13.55 10.60 -10.42
C ARG A 13 -12.73 10.43 -9.13
N LEU A 14 -13.36 10.49 -7.96
CA LEU A 14 -12.70 10.24 -6.67
C LEU A 14 -12.14 8.82 -6.59
N ARG A 15 -12.90 7.81 -7.04
CA ARG A 15 -12.44 6.42 -7.12
C ARG A 15 -11.23 6.26 -8.03
N ARG A 16 -11.18 6.96 -9.17
CA ARG A 16 -10.01 6.97 -10.07
C ARG A 16 -8.78 7.59 -9.41
N ILE A 17 -8.93 8.76 -8.76
CA ILE A 17 -7.84 9.41 -8.02
C ILE A 17 -7.30 8.48 -6.92
N GLY A 18 -8.19 7.83 -6.16
CA GLY A 18 -7.81 6.84 -5.15
C GLY A 18 -7.13 5.61 -5.74
N ASN A 19 -7.50 5.19 -6.96
CA ASN A 19 -6.83 4.09 -7.66
C ASN A 19 -5.42 4.48 -8.13
N ASP A 20 -5.26 5.66 -8.73
CA ASP A 20 -3.97 6.15 -9.21
C ASP A 20 -2.97 6.36 -8.06
N LYS A 21 -3.43 6.91 -6.93
CA LYS A 21 -2.62 7.05 -5.71
C LYS A 21 -2.21 5.71 -5.13
N ARG A 22 -3.14 4.74 -5.05
CA ARG A 22 -2.82 3.36 -4.64
C ARG A 22 -1.77 2.75 -5.56
N ARG A 23 -1.92 2.89 -6.88
CA ARG A 23 -0.97 2.38 -7.87
C ARG A 23 0.41 3.03 -7.72
N ALA A 24 0.48 4.34 -7.49
CA ALA A 24 1.74 5.05 -7.24
C ALA A 24 2.43 4.54 -5.96
N PHE A 25 1.66 4.32 -4.89
CA PHE A 25 2.20 3.81 -3.64
C PHE A 25 2.70 2.36 -3.76
N THR A 26 1.93 1.48 -4.42
CA THR A 26 2.35 0.10 -4.70
C THR A 26 3.61 0.07 -5.58
N LYS A 27 3.73 0.96 -6.57
CA LYS A 27 4.96 1.12 -7.36
C LYS A 27 6.15 1.50 -6.48
N ARG A 28 5.97 2.45 -5.54
CA ARG A 28 7.03 2.85 -4.61
C ARG A 28 7.45 1.69 -3.72
N LEU A 29 6.49 0.99 -3.10
CA LEU A 29 6.77 -0.19 -2.28
C LEU A 29 7.54 -1.26 -3.06
N LYS A 30 7.14 -1.55 -4.31
CA LYS A 30 7.85 -2.48 -5.18
C LYS A 30 9.29 -2.04 -5.45
N SER A 31 9.51 -0.75 -5.68
CA SER A 31 10.85 -0.17 -5.86
C SER A 31 11.70 -0.33 -4.60
N THR A 32 11.17 0.03 -3.44
CA THR A 32 11.88 -0.09 -2.15
C THR A 32 12.21 -1.55 -1.85
N ALA A 33 11.26 -2.46 -2.05
CA ALA A 33 11.48 -3.90 -1.86
C ALA A 33 12.58 -4.44 -2.79
N ARG A 34 12.56 -4.12 -4.08
CA ARG A 34 13.61 -4.54 -5.04
C ARG A 34 14.98 -4.00 -4.64
N ALA A 35 15.07 -2.72 -4.29
CA ALA A 35 16.33 -2.08 -3.92
C ALA A 35 16.93 -2.66 -2.63
N ARG A 36 16.10 -3.07 -1.67
CA ARG A 36 16.53 -3.51 -0.33
C ARG A 36 16.63 -5.02 -0.15
N LEU A 37 15.79 -5.79 -0.85
CA LEU A 37 15.68 -7.25 -0.70
C LEU A 37 16.19 -8.02 -1.92
N GLY A 38 16.62 -7.33 -2.98
CA GLY A 38 17.08 -7.91 -4.24
C GLY A 38 15.98 -7.94 -5.30
N ARG A 39 16.33 -7.53 -6.53
CA ARG A 39 15.37 -7.42 -7.65
C ARG A 39 14.82 -8.78 -8.05
N ASP A 40 15.71 -9.72 -8.36
CA ASP A 40 15.35 -11.02 -8.94
C ASP A 40 14.44 -11.80 -7.98
N LYS A 41 14.81 -11.85 -6.70
CA LYS A 41 14.00 -12.48 -5.65
C LYS A 41 12.57 -11.93 -5.57
N ILE A 42 12.40 -10.62 -5.69
CA ILE A 42 11.06 -10.00 -5.66
C ILE A 42 10.30 -10.29 -6.95
N ASP A 43 10.96 -10.25 -8.09
CA ASP A 43 10.33 -10.50 -9.39
C ASP A 43 9.90 -11.98 -9.52
N ASP A 44 10.70 -12.93 -9.05
CA ASP A 44 10.35 -14.36 -8.98
C ASP A 44 9.12 -14.61 -8.11
N GLN A 45 9.07 -13.99 -6.92
CA GLN A 45 7.93 -14.14 -6.01
C GLN A 45 6.66 -13.49 -6.57
N LEU A 46 6.78 -12.41 -7.33
CA LEU A 46 5.65 -11.75 -7.99
C LEU A 46 5.18 -12.50 -9.24
N ALA A 47 6.07 -13.20 -9.94
CA ALA A 47 5.72 -14.00 -11.12
C ALA A 47 4.63 -15.05 -10.79
N LEU A 48 4.66 -15.63 -9.59
CA LEU A 48 3.64 -16.55 -9.08
C LEU A 48 2.22 -15.95 -9.00
N TRP A 49 2.11 -14.62 -9.07
CA TRP A 49 0.87 -13.88 -9.02
C TRP A 49 0.49 -13.23 -10.36
N ALA A 50 1.38 -13.24 -11.36
CA ALA A 50 1.16 -12.57 -12.65
C ALA A 50 0.00 -13.22 -13.43
N ASP A 51 -0.12 -14.55 -13.35
CA ASP A 51 -1.12 -15.34 -14.08
C ASP A 51 -2.33 -15.73 -13.23
N ARG A 52 -2.37 -15.37 -11.94
CA ARG A 52 -3.55 -15.60 -11.11
C ARG A 52 -4.63 -14.62 -11.53
N GLN A 53 -5.80 -15.11 -11.95
CA GLN A 53 -7.01 -14.30 -11.96
C GLN A 53 -7.10 -13.55 -10.64
N SER A 54 -7.49 -12.27 -10.69
CA SER A 54 -7.50 -11.34 -9.56
C SER A 54 -8.51 -11.74 -8.49
N HIS A 55 -8.29 -12.89 -7.86
CA HIS A 55 -8.96 -13.33 -6.66
C HIS A 55 -8.18 -12.70 -5.53
N TRP A 56 -8.53 -11.45 -5.23
CA TRP A 56 -8.05 -10.76 -4.05
C TRP A 56 -8.54 -11.57 -2.85
N ALA A 57 -7.71 -12.48 -2.37
CA ALA A 57 -8.01 -13.25 -1.17
C ALA A 57 -8.10 -12.25 -0.01
N SER A 58 -9.29 -12.10 0.57
CA SER A 58 -9.45 -11.32 1.79
C SER A 58 -8.62 -11.98 2.88
N MET A 59 -7.52 -11.36 3.28
CA MET A 59 -6.70 -11.86 4.37
C MET A 59 -7.39 -11.50 5.69
N ARG A 60 -7.66 -12.49 6.54
CA ARG A 60 -8.06 -12.24 7.92
C ARG A 60 -6.83 -11.76 8.67
N VAL A 61 -6.88 -10.53 9.16
CA VAL A 61 -5.85 -9.92 10.01
C VAL A 61 -6.34 -9.84 11.45
N ARG A 62 -5.43 -9.99 12.41
CA ARG A 62 -5.76 -9.89 13.83
C ARG A 62 -6.21 -8.46 14.19
N PRO A 63 -7.07 -8.28 15.22
CA PRO A 63 -7.59 -6.96 15.59
C PRO A 63 -6.52 -5.91 15.86
N GLU A 64 -5.40 -6.30 16.47
CA GLU A 64 -4.28 -5.39 16.80
C GLU A 64 -3.64 -4.81 15.54
N VAL A 65 -3.57 -5.61 14.46
CA VAL A 65 -3.11 -5.15 13.14
C VAL A 65 -4.10 -4.16 12.54
N VAL A 66 -5.40 -4.43 12.64
CA VAL A 66 -6.46 -3.53 12.15
C VAL A 66 -6.39 -2.18 12.86
N ILE A 67 -6.28 -2.19 14.18
CA ILE A 67 -6.16 -0.99 15.00
C ILE A 67 -4.92 -0.20 14.58
N THR A 68 -3.78 -0.86 14.43
CA THR A 68 -2.52 -0.21 14.01
C THR A 68 -2.66 0.46 12.64
N VAL A 69 -3.22 -0.25 11.65
CA VAL A 69 -3.43 0.30 10.30
C VAL A 69 -4.37 1.50 10.34
N ASN A 70 -5.45 1.44 11.13
CA ASN A 70 -6.39 2.55 11.26
C ASN A 70 -5.75 3.77 11.94
N THR A 71 -5.00 3.58 13.02
CA THR A 71 -4.29 4.68 13.69
C THR A 71 -3.26 5.35 12.77
N VAL A 72 -2.51 4.56 11.99
CA VAL A 72 -1.56 5.10 11.00
C VAL A 72 -2.30 5.88 9.92
N ARG A 73 -3.39 5.33 9.39
CA ARG A 73 -4.23 5.99 8.40
C ARG A 73 -4.72 7.34 8.91
N GLU A 74 -5.25 7.41 10.13
CA GLU A 74 -5.70 8.66 10.76
C GLU A 74 -4.58 9.70 10.89
N ARG A 75 -3.38 9.27 11.30
CA ARG A 75 -2.21 10.16 11.36
C ARG A 75 -1.82 10.67 9.97
N MET A 76 -1.80 9.80 8.96
CA MET A 76 -1.50 10.19 7.59
C MET A 76 -2.56 11.14 7.01
N VAL A 77 -3.85 10.95 7.32
CA VAL A 77 -4.91 11.89 6.91
C VAL A 77 -4.66 13.28 7.49
N LYS A 78 -4.32 13.36 8.78
CA LYS A 78 -4.00 14.64 9.45
C LYS A 78 -2.76 15.31 8.85
N GLN A 79 -1.71 14.55 8.53
CA GLN A 79 -0.45 15.10 8.01
C GLN A 79 -0.52 15.49 6.53
N LEU A 80 -1.25 14.72 5.72
CA LEU A 80 -1.31 14.91 4.27
C LEU A 80 -2.55 15.71 3.84
N GLU A 81 -3.42 16.07 4.78
CA GLU A 81 -4.68 16.79 4.57
C GLU A 81 -5.53 16.18 3.45
N ARG A 82 -5.53 14.84 3.35
CA ARG A 82 -6.25 14.09 2.32
C ARG A 82 -6.73 12.75 2.85
N GLU A 83 -7.72 12.19 2.16
CA GLU A 83 -8.10 10.79 2.37
C GLU A 83 -6.92 9.84 2.09
N VAL A 84 -6.80 8.83 2.96
CA VAL A 84 -5.81 7.76 2.86
C VAL A 84 -6.56 6.44 3.02
N SER A 85 -6.34 5.52 2.09
CA SER A 85 -6.94 4.18 2.13
C SER A 85 -6.22 3.27 3.14
N GLN A 86 -6.91 2.23 3.64
CA GLN A 86 -6.27 1.20 4.48
C GLN A 86 -5.10 0.51 3.76
N SER A 87 -5.22 0.29 2.45
CA SER A 87 -4.14 -0.27 1.64
C SER A 87 -2.90 0.64 1.54
N GLU A 88 -3.08 1.96 1.49
CA GLU A 88 -1.95 2.91 1.52
C GLU A 88 -1.26 2.87 2.89
N ALA A 89 -2.04 2.90 3.98
CA ALA A 89 -1.49 2.83 5.34
C ALA A 89 -0.75 1.50 5.61
N LEU A 90 -1.31 0.37 5.17
CA LEU A 90 -0.65 -0.93 5.28
C LEU A 90 0.63 -0.98 4.45
N SER A 91 0.60 -0.49 3.21
CA SER A 91 1.78 -0.45 2.34
C SER A 91 2.90 0.42 2.94
N PHE A 92 2.53 1.53 3.57
CA PHE A 92 3.47 2.40 4.28
C PHE A 92 4.18 1.67 5.42
N LEU A 93 3.43 0.95 6.26
CA LEU A 93 3.98 0.14 7.34
C LEU A 93 4.93 -0.94 6.82
N VAL A 94 4.57 -1.63 5.74
CA VAL A 94 5.44 -2.63 5.11
C VAL A 94 6.73 -2.00 4.61
N GLU A 95 6.66 -0.85 3.93
CA GLU A 95 7.82 -0.13 3.44
C GLU A 95 8.79 0.24 4.58
N LEU A 96 8.27 0.79 5.68
CA LEU A 96 9.06 1.10 6.88
C LEU A 96 9.73 -0.17 7.47
N GLY A 97 8.99 -1.28 7.53
CA GLY A 97 9.51 -2.56 8.00
C GLY A 97 10.68 -3.07 7.13
N VAL A 98 10.56 -2.99 5.81
CA VAL A 98 11.62 -3.37 4.85
C VAL A 98 12.88 -2.53 5.08
N VAL A 99 12.73 -1.22 5.26
CA VAL A 99 13.85 -0.32 5.54
C VAL A 99 14.51 -0.66 6.87
N ALA A 100 13.74 -0.84 7.93
CA ALA A 100 14.26 -1.14 9.26
C ALA A 100 15.01 -2.49 9.32
N MET A 101 14.49 -3.52 8.66
CA MET A 101 15.11 -4.85 8.61
C MET A 101 16.45 -4.85 7.88
N THR A 102 16.60 -4.02 6.85
CA THR A 102 17.80 -4.00 6.02
C THR A 102 18.88 -3.06 6.57
N ASN A 103 18.49 -1.94 7.17
CA ASN A 103 19.42 -1.07 7.90
C ASN A 103 20.06 -1.79 9.10
N ARG A 104 19.30 -2.61 9.85
CA ARG A 104 19.84 -3.42 10.96
C ARG A 104 20.89 -4.46 10.55
N LYS A 105 20.88 -4.89 9.28
CA LYS A 105 21.90 -5.81 8.76
C LYS A 105 23.22 -5.10 8.43
N GLN A 106 23.18 -3.81 8.12
CA GLN A 106 24.38 -3.02 7.83
C GLN A 106 25.11 -2.58 9.11
N THR A 107 24.40 -2.37 10.22
CA THR A 107 25.01 -2.00 11.52
C THR A 107 25.62 -3.18 12.29
N LYS A 108 25.64 -4.39 11.71
CA LYS A 108 26.24 -5.61 12.29
C LYS A 108 27.51 -6.07 11.55
N ALA A 109 28.21 -5.16 10.86
CA ALA A 109 29.57 -5.42 10.41
C ALA A 109 30.56 -4.84 11.46
N PRO A 110 31.54 -5.63 11.95
CA PRO A 110 32.60 -5.13 12.83
C PRO A 110 33.53 -4.14 12.14
#